data_AF-V7HZI3-F1
#
_entry.id   AF-V7HZI3-F1
#
_cell.length_a   1.000
_cell.length_b   1.000
_cell.length_c   1.000
_cell.angle_alpha   90.00
_cell.angle_beta   90.00
_cell.angle_gamma   90.00
#
_symmetry.space_group_name_H-M   'P 1'
#
loop_
_entity.id
_entity.type
_entity.pdbx_description
1 polymer ?
#
loop_
_entity_poly.entity_id
_entity_poly.type
_entity_poly.pdbx_seq_one_letter_code
_entity_poly.pdbx_strand_id
1 'polypeptide(L)'
;MPLVAYLTKKEFIKMINIYDTINQLEQDLRKTQEYLDLKQAYETLKQDGEAYQIFKDIRQMQEEMQAKQMQGTLGQEDMEKLQALGQKVEEFPSLKELMMKEQVLSMIINEAHAAMMKPINEMYQD
;
A
#
# COMPACT_ATOMS: atom_id res chain seq x y z
N MET A 1 29.32 -13.75 56.88
CA MET A 1 29.90 -13.19 55.64
C MET A 1 29.48 -14.06 54.47
N PRO A 2 29.23 -13.46 53.29
CA PRO A 2 28.03 -13.68 52.45
C PRO A 2 28.37 -14.51 51.18
N LEU A 3 27.48 -14.91 50.27
CA LEU A 3 26.76 -14.07 49.31
C LEU A 3 25.71 -14.92 48.55
N VAL A 4 24.50 -14.35 48.47
CA VAL A 4 23.73 -14.12 47.24
C VAL A 4 22.95 -15.27 46.59
N ALA A 5 21.63 -15.07 46.66
CA ALA A 5 20.61 -15.54 45.75
C ALA A 5 21.03 -15.43 44.28
N TYR A 6 21.03 -16.56 43.56
CA TYR A 6 20.93 -16.56 42.10
C TYR A 6 19.54 -17.03 41.69
N LEU A 7 18.53 -16.26 42.12
CA LEU A 7 17.35 -16.05 41.28
C LEU A 7 17.81 -15.15 40.13
N THR A 8 18.39 -15.73 39.08
CA THR A 8 18.45 -15.03 37.80
C THR A 8 17.33 -15.59 36.94
N LYS A 9 16.19 -14.88 36.98
CA LYS A 9 15.35 -14.67 35.80
C LYS A 9 16.28 -14.38 34.63
N LYS A 10 16.71 -15.43 33.92
CA LYS A 10 17.36 -15.26 32.63
C LYS A 10 16.22 -14.92 31.69
N GLU A 11 15.94 -13.61 31.65
CA GLU A 11 15.50 -12.87 30.47
C GLU A 11 15.01 -13.81 29.37
N PHE A 12 13.70 -14.09 29.40
CA PHE A 12 12.97 -14.49 28.21
C PHE A 12 13.14 -13.29 27.27
N ILE A 13 14.25 -13.22 26.54
CA ILE A 13 14.34 -12.39 25.35
C ILE A 13 13.22 -12.94 24.50
N LYS A 14 12.07 -12.25 24.51
CA LYS A 14 10.98 -12.51 23.62
C LYS A 14 11.60 -12.33 22.25
N MET A 15 11.98 -13.44 21.61
CA MET A 15 12.56 -13.44 20.28
C MET A 15 11.61 -12.59 19.45
N ILE A 16 12.05 -11.40 19.05
CA ILE A 16 11.20 -10.46 18.34
C ILE A 16 10.82 -11.16 17.04
N ASN A 17 9.60 -11.67 16.98
CA ASN A 17 9.09 -12.32 15.80
C ASN A 17 8.69 -11.23 14.82
N ILE A 18 9.46 -11.08 13.74
CA ILE A 18 9.19 -10.06 12.73
C ILE A 18 7.78 -10.19 12.12
N TYR A 19 7.24 -11.42 12.07
CA TYR A 19 5.86 -11.64 11.60
C TYR A 19 4.81 -11.08 12.55
N ASP A 20 5.06 -11.08 13.87
CA ASP A 20 4.15 -10.44 14.83
C ASP A 20 4.15 -8.91 14.60
N THR A 21 5.32 -8.32 14.34
CA THR A 21 5.45 -6.89 14.01
C THR A 21 4.77 -6.54 12.69
N ILE A 22 4.92 -7.36 11.65
CA ILE A 22 4.25 -7.16 10.35
C ILE A 22 2.72 -7.24 10.51
N ASN A 23 2.24 -8.23 11.26
CA ASN A 23 0.80 -8.37 11.55
C ASN A 23 0.28 -7.18 12.36
N GLN A 24 1.06 -6.68 13.32
CA GLN A 24 0.69 -5.50 14.10
C GLN A 24 0.64 -4.25 13.22
N LEU A 25 1.63 -4.06 12.34
CA LEU A 25 1.64 -2.96 11.37
C LEU A 25 0.41 -3.00 10.46
N GLU A 26 0.03 -4.18 9.96
CA GLU A 26 -1.18 -4.36 9.14
C GLU A 26 -2.46 -3.97 9.91
N GLN A 27 -2.58 -4.44 11.15
CA GLN A 27 -3.73 -4.14 11.99
C GLN A 27 -3.84 -2.66 12.33
N ASP A 28 -2.69 -2.00 12.58
CA ASP A 28 -2.66 -0.58 12.91
C ASP A 28 -2.89 0.28 11.67
N LEU A 29 -2.38 -0.12 10.50
CA LEU A 29 -2.69 0.53 9.22
C LEU A 29 -4.21 0.56 8.96
N ARG A 30 -4.93 -0.53 9.26
CA ARG A 30 -6.40 -0.58 9.12
C ARG A 30 -7.15 0.38 10.04
N LYS A 31 -6.51 0.86 11.11
CA LYS A 31 -7.10 1.80 12.08
C LYS A 31 -6.73 3.25 11.78
N THR A 32 -5.81 3.52 10.84
CA THR A 32 -5.42 4.89 10.53
C THR A 32 -6.54 5.64 9.82
N GLN A 33 -6.55 6.96 9.97
CA GLN A 33 -7.55 7.79 9.32
C GLN A 33 -7.44 7.68 7.79
N GLU A 34 -6.23 7.54 7.25
CA GLU A 34 -5.98 7.44 5.82
C GLU A 34 -6.60 6.16 5.22
N TYR A 35 -6.53 5.03 5.92
CA TYR A 35 -7.19 3.80 5.47
C TYR A 35 -8.71 3.92 5.57
N LEU A 36 -9.23 4.49 6.66
CA LEU A 36 -10.67 4.68 6.85
C LEU A 36 -11.25 5.63 5.80
N ASP A 37 -10.55 6.72 5.49
CA ASP A 37 -10.90 7.66 4.42
C ASP A 37 -10.91 6.98 3.04
N LEU A 38 -9.88 6.18 2.73
CA LEU A 38 -9.83 5.42 1.48
C LEU A 38 -11.02 4.46 1.38
N LYS A 39 -11.33 3.74 2.46
CA LYS A 39 -12.46 2.82 2.51
C LYS A 39 -13.77 3.56 2.26
N GLN A 40 -13.97 4.71 2.90
CA GLN A 40 -15.17 5.52 2.73
C GLN A 40 -15.30 6.05 1.29
N ALA A 41 -14.22 6.55 0.70
CA ALA A 41 -14.20 7.00 -0.69
C ALA A 41 -14.54 5.86 -1.66
N TYR A 42 -14.07 4.65 -1.39
CA TYR A 42 -14.41 3.47 -2.18
C TYR A 42 -15.90 3.09 -2.07
N GLU A 43 -16.47 3.15 -0.87
CA GLU A 43 -17.91 2.91 -0.66
C GLU A 43 -18.76 3.97 -1.38
N THR A 44 -18.36 5.25 -1.34
CA THR A 44 -19.01 6.33 -2.08
C THR A 44 -18.92 6.12 -3.59
N LEU A 45 -17.74 5.75 -4.11
CA LEU A 45 -17.57 5.45 -5.54
C LEU A 45 -18.52 4.33 -5.99
N LYS A 46 -18.69 3.28 -5.20
CA LYS A 46 -19.59 2.15 -5.55
C LYS A 46 -21.06 2.55 -5.72
N GLN A 47 -21.47 3.67 -5.14
CA GLN A 47 -22.83 4.20 -5.29
C GLN A 47 -22.99 4.97 -6.61
N ASP A 48 -21.89 5.39 -7.23
CA ASP A 48 -21.82 6.04 -8.53
C ASP A 48 -21.53 4.98 -9.60
N GLY A 49 -22.60 4.49 -10.25
CA GLY A 49 -22.51 3.35 -11.17
C GLY A 49 -21.58 3.58 -12.36
N GLU A 50 -21.54 4.81 -12.88
CA GLU A 50 -20.68 5.16 -14.02
C GLU A 50 -19.22 5.31 -13.60
N ALA A 51 -18.96 6.07 -12.53
CA ALA A 51 -17.61 6.23 -12.00
C ALA A 51 -17.01 4.88 -11.53
N TYR A 52 -17.82 4.01 -10.93
CA TYR A 52 -17.38 2.68 -10.52
C TYR A 52 -17.04 1.78 -11.71
N GLN A 53 -17.73 1.93 -12.84
CA GLN A 53 -17.38 1.20 -14.05
C GLN A 53 -16.03 1.68 -14.60
N ILE A 54 -15.81 2.99 -14.66
CA ILE A 54 -14.51 3.56 -15.10
C ILE A 54 -13.38 3.11 -14.18
N PHE A 55 -13.61 3.06 -12.87
CA PHE A 55 -12.64 2.51 -11.93
C PHE A 55 -12.24 1.06 -12.26
N LYS A 56 -13.22 0.19 -12.57
CA LYS A 56 -12.92 -1.19 -12.97
C LYS A 56 -12.13 -1.24 -14.26
N ASP A 57 -12.49 -0.42 -15.24
CA ASP A 57 -11.79 -0.34 -16.53
C ASP A 57 -10.33 0.09 -16.33
N ILE A 58 -10.07 1.04 -15.42
CA ILE A 58 -8.72 1.45 -15.04
C ILE A 58 -7.94 0.29 -14.40
N ARG A 59 -8.55 -0.43 -13.45
CA ARG A 59 -7.87 -1.57 -12.78
C ARG A 59 -7.53 -2.69 -13.77
N GLN A 60 -8.47 -3.03 -14.65
CA GLN A 60 -8.22 -4.00 -15.70
C GLN A 60 -7.10 -3.54 -16.65
N MET A 61 -7.12 -2.28 -17.07
CA MET A 61 -6.05 -1.73 -17.93
C MET A 61 -4.68 -1.81 -17.23
N GLN A 62 -4.59 -1.50 -15.93
CA GLN A 62 -3.34 -1.61 -15.18
C GLN A 62 -2.80 -3.05 -15.15
N GLU A 63 -3.66 -4.03 -14.91
CA GLU A 63 -3.30 -5.45 -14.93
C GLU A 63 -2.82 -5.90 -16.33
N GLU A 64 -3.56 -5.52 -17.38
CA GLU A 64 -3.20 -5.81 -18.76
C GLU A 64 -1.86 -5.17 -19.15
N MET A 65 -1.62 -3.92 -18.74
CA MET A 65 -0.35 -3.23 -18.99
C MET A 65 0.82 -3.94 -18.32
N GLN A 66 0.67 -4.35 -17.05
CA GLN A 66 1.72 -5.11 -16.34
C GLN A 66 2.03 -6.42 -17.07
N ALA A 67 1.01 -7.16 -17.49
CA ALA A 67 1.18 -8.40 -18.24
C ALA A 67 1.90 -8.17 -19.59
N LYS A 68 1.49 -7.14 -20.34
CA LYS A 68 2.11 -6.79 -21.63
C LYS A 68 3.54 -6.28 -21.48
N GLN A 69 3.82 -5.52 -20.42
CA GLN A 69 5.17 -5.07 -20.10
C GLN A 69 6.11 -6.25 -19.84
N MET A 70 5.65 -7.26 -19.08
CA MET A 70 6.41 -8.49 -18.86
C MET A 70 6.66 -9.29 -20.14
N GLN A 71 5.69 -9.28 -21.06
CA GLN A 71 5.79 -9.97 -22.35
C GLN A 71 6.57 -9.17 -23.40
N GLY A 72 6.89 -7.90 -23.14
CA GLY A 72 7.52 -7.00 -24.11
C GLY A 72 6.59 -6.57 -25.25
N THR A 73 5.27 -6.67 -25.07
CA THR A 73 4.24 -6.38 -26.09
C THR A 73 3.46 -5.09 -25.83
N LEU A 74 3.88 -4.31 -24.82
CA LEU A 74 3.25 -3.02 -24.51
C LEU A 74 3.42 -2.05 -25.69
N GLY A 75 2.30 -1.52 -26.20
CA GLY A 75 2.29 -0.71 -27.42
C GLY A 75 1.64 0.66 -27.25
N GLN A 76 1.60 1.41 -28.36
CA GLN A 76 1.05 2.77 -28.37
C GLN A 76 -0.46 2.80 -28.12
N GLU A 77 -1.21 1.81 -28.62
CA GLU A 77 -2.65 1.69 -28.36
C GLU A 77 -2.98 1.56 -26.86
N ASP A 78 -2.10 0.92 -26.08
CA ASP A 78 -2.28 0.81 -24.63
C ASP A 78 -2.10 2.16 -23.94
N MET A 79 -1.15 2.96 -24.41
CA MET A 79 -0.93 4.33 -23.92
C MET A 79 -2.10 5.25 -24.27
N GLU A 80 -2.67 5.12 -25.46
CA GLU A 80 -3.86 5.89 -25.88
C GLU A 80 -5.08 5.53 -25.02
N LYS A 81 -5.30 4.24 -24.75
CA LYS A 81 -6.37 3.78 -23.83
C LYS A 81 -6.19 4.32 -22.42
N LEU A 82 -4.97 4.27 -21.89
CA LEU A 82 -4.66 4.83 -20.58
C LEU A 82 -4.95 6.34 -20.52
N GLN A 83 -4.56 7.08 -21.56
CA GLN A 83 -4.81 8.52 -21.63
C GLN A 83 -6.31 8.84 -21.69
N ALA A 84 -7.08 8.09 -22.48
CA ALA A 84 -8.53 8.26 -22.57
C ALA A 84 -9.22 7.97 -21.23
N LEU A 85 -8.80 6.93 -20.51
CA LEU A 85 -9.30 6.64 -19.16
C LEU A 85 -8.92 7.74 -18.16
N GLY A 86 -7.70 8.28 -18.26
CA GLY A 86 -7.25 9.40 -17.43
C GLY A 86 -8.07 10.66 -17.61
N GLN A 87 -8.54 10.96 -18.83
CA GLN A 87 -9.45 12.09 -19.08
C GLN A 87 -10.80 11.88 -18.40
N LYS A 88 -11.34 10.66 -18.47
CA LYS A 88 -12.60 10.32 -17.81
C LYS A 88 -12.52 10.50 -16.30
N VAL A 89 -11.40 10.16 -15.66
CA VAL A 89 -11.23 10.36 -14.20
C VAL A 89 -11.54 11.79 -13.75
N GLU A 90 -11.12 12.80 -14.53
CA GLU A 90 -11.35 14.21 -14.19
C GLU A 90 -12.84 14.60 -14.20
N GLU A 91 -13.69 13.82 -14.90
CA GLU A 91 -15.13 14.06 -14.99
C GLU A 91 -15.89 13.52 -13.77
N PHE A 92 -15.29 12.62 -12.97
CA PHE A 92 -15.94 11.96 -11.83
C PHE A 92 -15.26 12.33 -10.49
N PRO A 93 -15.84 13.26 -9.72
CA PRO A 93 -15.29 13.66 -8.43
C PRO A 93 -15.11 12.51 -7.43
N SER A 94 -16.04 11.54 -7.44
CA SER A 94 -15.99 10.33 -6.59
C SER A 94 -14.76 9.46 -6.89
N LEU A 95 -14.39 9.35 -8.16
CA LEU A 95 -13.22 8.61 -8.61
C LEU A 95 -11.92 9.35 -8.30
N LYS A 96 -11.90 10.67 -8.53
CA LYS A 96 -10.77 11.53 -8.19
C LYS A 96 -10.46 11.50 -6.70
N GLU A 97 -11.48 11.59 -5.86
CA GLU A 97 -11.34 11.49 -4.40
C GLU A 97 -10.74 10.13 -4.00
N LEU A 98 -11.24 9.03 -4.56
CA LEU A 98 -10.69 7.70 -4.30
C LEU A 98 -9.19 7.64 -4.63
N MET A 99 -8.80 8.12 -5.80
CA MET A 99 -7.40 8.09 -6.25
C MET A 99 -6.50 8.95 -5.37
N MET A 100 -6.96 10.12 -4.93
CA MET A 100 -6.21 10.97 -3.99
C MET A 100 -6.00 10.27 -2.64
N LYS A 101 -7.03 9.63 -2.09
CA LYS A 101 -6.92 8.87 -0.84
C LYS A 101 -6.01 7.65 -0.98
N GLU A 102 -6.06 6.95 -2.12
CA GLU A 102 -5.18 5.82 -2.41
C GLU A 102 -3.71 6.28 -2.49
N GLN A 103 -3.44 7.44 -3.10
CA GLN A 103 -2.10 8.02 -3.15
C GLN A 103 -1.53 8.34 -1.77
N VAL A 104 -2.34 8.93 -0.87
CA VAL A 104 -1.92 9.23 0.51
C VAL A 104 -1.55 7.94 1.25
N LEU A 105 -2.39 6.90 1.16
CA LEU A 105 -2.09 5.62 1.80
C LEU A 105 -0.82 4.97 1.20
N SER A 106 -0.62 5.09 -0.12
CA SER A 106 0.57 4.60 -0.80
C SER A 106 1.85 5.25 -0.28
N MET A 107 1.84 6.56 0.03
CA MET A 107 2.98 7.25 0.63
C MET A 107 3.38 6.62 1.97
N ILE A 108 2.41 6.37 2.85
CA ILE A 108 2.65 5.73 4.15
C ILE A 108 3.24 4.32 3.98
N ILE A 109 2.71 3.54 3.04
CA ILE A 109 3.21 2.19 2.75
C ILE A 109 4.66 2.24 2.22
N ASN A 110 4.95 3.21 1.34
CA ASN A 110 6.29 3.39 0.78
C ASN A 110 7.31 3.83 1.84
N GLU A 111 6.92 4.71 2.77
CA GLU A 111 7.74 5.09 3.92
C GLU A 111 8.03 3.90 4.83
N ALA A 112 7.01 3.07 5.12
CA ALA A 112 7.20 1.83 5.87
C ALA A 112 8.15 0.87 5.15
N HIS A 113 8.01 0.71 3.82
CA HIS A 113 8.91 -0.10 3.02
C HIS A 113 10.36 0.42 3.04
N ALA A 114 10.56 1.72 2.88
CA ALA A 114 11.87 2.34 2.97
C ALA A 114 12.51 2.15 4.35
N ALA A 115 11.73 2.29 5.42
CA ALA A 115 12.18 2.03 6.79
C ALA A 115 12.61 0.57 6.99
N MET A 116 11.89 -0.40 6.40
CA MET A 116 12.26 -1.82 6.45
C MET A 116 13.58 -2.12 5.73
N MET A 117 13.90 -1.39 4.66
CA MET A 117 15.14 -1.57 3.90
C MET A 117 16.34 -0.81 4.51
N LYS A 118 16.10 0.15 5.40
CA LYS A 118 17.13 0.99 6.02
C LYS A 118 18.29 0.19 6.65
N PRO A 119 18.06 -0.88 7.45
CA PRO A 119 19.17 -1.65 8.03
C PRO A 119 20.07 -2.30 6.99
N ILE A 120 19.50 -2.74 5.85
CA ILE A 120 20.27 -3.32 4.75
C ILE A 120 21.09 -2.24 4.07
N ASN A 121 20.48 -1.08 3.80
CA ASN A 121 21.16 0.05 3.17
C ASN A 121 22.34 0.54 4.02
N GLU A 122 22.18 0.62 5.34
CA GLU A 122 23.23 1.03 6.28
C GLU A 122 24.43 0.07 6.28
N MET A 123 24.23 -1.23 6.01
CA MET A 123 25.34 -2.20 5.90
C MET A 123 26.25 -1.96 4.70
N TYR A 124 25.78 -1.28 3.65
CA TYR A 124 26.53 -1.05 2.41
C TYR A 124 27.04 0.40 2.26
N GLN A 125 26.98 1.20 3.34
CA GLN A 125 27.42 2.60 3.36
C GLN A 125 28.81 2.83 3.98
N ASP A 126 29.61 1.77 4.14
CA ASP A 126 31.03 1.87 4.54
C ASP A 126 31.91 2.55 3.48
#